data_AF-A0A336MKS1-F1
#
_entry.id   AF-A0A336MKS1-F1
#
_cell.length_a   1.000
_cell.length_b   1.000
_cell.length_c   1.000
_cell.angle_alpha   90.00
_cell.angle_beta   90.00
_cell.angle_gamma   90.00
#
_symmetry.space_group_name_H-M   'P 1'
#
loop_
_entity.id
_entity.type
_entity.pdbx_description
1 polymer ?
#
loop_
_entity_poly.entity_id
_entity_poly.type
_entity_poly.pdbx_seq_one_letter_code
_entity_poly.pdbx_strand_id
1 'polypeptide(L)'
;MARKRECLYKPKYGFKLIESIEKVGKNEKSIYKRLDQGPLKISIYAKPDAFQHYESGFIAAKNCSSERTNHAVVLLGAVKENGIPLWYIRNSYGPDWGINGHAKLKMGENTCHMLHRERKKAECLYEPNNALKLIKSIRKLKKKEEESIYRRLKQGPVKISIYAKPDAFQHYKSGFITVEKCSNKERTNHAVVLLGAVKEDGIPLWYIRNSYGPDWGINGHAKLMMGENTCGMLRQKSVYVTVK
;
A
#
# COMPACT_ATOMS: atom_id res chain seq x y z
N MET A 1 3.33 31.86 -22.84
CA MET A 1 1.89 31.56 -22.96
C MET A 1 1.65 30.09 -22.60
N ALA A 2 1.08 29.81 -21.41
CA ALA A 2 0.70 28.46 -21.02
C ALA A 2 -0.59 28.05 -21.76
N ARG A 3 -0.55 26.96 -22.52
CA ARG A 3 -1.74 26.42 -23.21
C ARG A 3 -2.78 26.00 -22.16
N LYS A 4 -3.97 26.61 -22.18
CA LYS A 4 -5.17 26.12 -21.46
C LYS A 4 -5.35 24.64 -21.79
N ARG A 5 -5.09 23.75 -20.83
CA ARG A 5 -5.46 22.33 -20.90
C ARG A 5 -6.70 22.15 -20.05
N GLU A 6 -7.77 21.65 -20.67
CA GLU A 6 -9.07 21.45 -20.03
C GLU A 6 -8.99 20.50 -18.83
N CYS A 7 -9.81 20.81 -17.83
CA CYS A 7 -9.91 20.09 -16.57
C CYS A 7 -10.54 18.70 -16.78
N LEU A 8 -9.79 17.63 -16.50
CA LEU A 8 -10.31 16.24 -16.55
C LEU A 8 -11.11 15.85 -15.29
N TYR A 9 -11.22 16.74 -14.30
CA TYR A 9 -11.98 16.48 -13.07
C TYR A 9 -13.49 16.53 -13.34
N LYS A 10 -14.18 15.43 -13.02
CA LYS A 10 -15.63 15.31 -13.17
C LYS A 10 -16.29 15.04 -11.79
N PRO A 11 -17.01 16.01 -11.20
CA PRO A 11 -17.56 15.94 -9.83
C PRO A 11 -18.45 14.73 -9.53
N LYS A 12 -19.21 14.24 -10.52
CA LYS A 12 -20.07 13.05 -10.40
C LYS A 12 -19.32 11.72 -10.18
N TYR A 13 -17.99 11.75 -10.17
CA TYR A 13 -17.12 10.59 -9.98
C TYR A 13 -16.13 10.78 -8.81
N GLY A 14 -16.37 11.74 -7.92
CA GLY A 14 -15.61 11.90 -6.67
C GLY A 14 -15.78 10.68 -5.77
N PHE A 15 -14.66 10.13 -5.27
CA PHE A 15 -14.67 9.01 -4.32
C PHE A 15 -14.61 9.53 -2.88
N LYS A 16 -15.13 8.68 -1.97
CA LYS A 16 -15.19 8.84 -0.51
C LYS A 16 -13.94 9.51 0.07
N LEU A 17 -14.16 10.55 0.86
CA LEU A 17 -13.16 11.17 1.72
C LEU A 17 -12.59 10.14 2.71
N ILE A 18 -11.28 10.20 3.00
CA ILE A 18 -10.74 9.53 4.19
C ILE A 18 -11.26 10.34 5.37
N GLU A 19 -12.38 9.90 5.93
CA GLU A 19 -13.05 10.59 7.04
C GLU A 19 -12.24 10.46 8.34
N SER A 20 -11.44 9.39 8.49
CA SER A 20 -10.64 9.14 9.69
C SER A 20 -9.45 8.19 9.46
N ILE A 21 -8.34 8.43 10.17
CA ILE A 21 -7.29 7.44 10.39
C ILE A 21 -7.53 6.82 11.76
N GLU A 22 -8.04 5.59 11.76
CA GLU A 22 -8.37 4.89 13.01
C GLU A 22 -7.31 3.85 13.34
N LYS A 23 -6.94 3.79 14.62
CA LYS A 23 -6.22 2.63 15.15
C LYS A 23 -7.18 1.45 15.10
N VAL A 24 -6.87 0.48 14.26
CA VAL A 24 -7.56 -0.80 14.26
C VAL A 24 -7.21 -1.53 15.55
N GLY A 25 -8.18 -2.28 16.09
CA GLY A 25 -7.91 -3.18 17.20
C GLY A 25 -6.73 -4.10 16.91
N LYS A 26 -6.12 -4.61 17.98
CA LYS A 26 -4.86 -5.37 17.91
C LYS A 26 -5.05 -6.88 17.70
N ASN A 27 -6.28 -7.32 17.42
CA ASN A 27 -6.63 -8.72 17.27
C ASN A 27 -7.07 -9.05 15.84
N GLU A 28 -7.03 -10.34 15.49
CA GLU A 28 -7.38 -10.78 14.13
C GLU A 28 -8.79 -10.31 13.75
N LYS A 29 -9.79 -10.41 14.63
CA LYS A 29 -11.18 -9.99 14.37
C LYS A 29 -11.29 -8.53 13.93
N SER A 30 -10.59 -7.62 14.60
CA SER A 30 -10.56 -6.21 14.25
C SER A 30 -9.82 -5.92 12.95
N ILE A 31 -8.72 -6.65 12.70
CA ILE A 31 -7.96 -6.59 11.44
C ILE A 31 -8.83 -7.08 10.28
N TYR A 32 -9.51 -8.22 10.45
CA TYR A 32 -10.48 -8.77 9.51
C TYR A 32 -11.56 -7.75 9.18
N LYS A 33 -12.25 -7.22 10.19
CA LYS A 33 -13.34 -6.24 10.00
C LYS A 33 -12.89 -5.00 9.24
N ARG A 34 -11.63 -4.56 9.41
CA ARG A 34 -11.12 -3.35 8.74
C ARG A 34 -10.61 -3.62 7.32
N LEU A 35 -10.20 -4.84 6.99
CA LEU A 35 -9.73 -5.15 5.63
C LEU A 35 -10.79 -4.93 4.55
N ASP A 36 -12.08 -5.00 4.90
CA ASP A 36 -13.19 -4.64 3.99
C ASP A 36 -13.10 -3.19 3.50
N GLN A 37 -12.53 -2.32 4.33
CA GLN A 37 -12.38 -0.89 4.07
C GLN A 37 -11.05 -0.55 3.38
N GLY A 38 -10.09 -1.48 3.34
CA GLY A 38 -8.84 -1.32 2.60
C GLY A 38 -7.60 -1.89 3.29
N PRO A 39 -6.42 -1.73 2.68
CA PRO A 39 -5.17 -2.32 3.16
C PRO A 39 -4.65 -1.65 4.44
N LEU A 40 -4.12 -2.45 5.36
CA LEU A 40 -3.65 -2.01 6.68
C LEU A 40 -2.13 -1.96 6.74
N LYS A 41 -1.57 -0.99 7.47
CA LYS A 41 -0.15 -1.07 7.86
C LYS A 41 -0.07 -1.89 9.14
N ILE A 42 0.77 -2.91 9.12
CA ILE A 42 1.05 -3.75 10.29
C ILE A 42 2.55 -3.74 10.57
N SER A 43 2.91 -3.84 11.85
CA SER A 43 4.30 -4.01 12.27
C SER A 43 4.58 -5.50 12.43
N ILE A 44 5.74 -5.96 11.98
CA ILE A 44 6.18 -7.36 12.07
C ILE A 44 7.64 -7.45 12.52
N TYR A 45 8.06 -8.62 12.96
CA TYR A 45 9.47 -8.95 13.14
C TYR A 45 10.06 -9.48 11.83
N ALA A 46 10.96 -8.73 11.20
CA ALA A 46 11.51 -9.01 9.87
C ALA A 46 13.00 -9.39 9.86
N LYS A 47 13.59 -9.63 11.03
CA LYS A 47 14.98 -10.13 11.15
C LYS A 47 15.19 -11.63 10.87
N PRO A 48 14.21 -12.53 11.05
CA PRO A 48 14.44 -13.94 10.77
C PRO A 48 14.81 -14.17 9.30
N ASP A 49 15.65 -15.17 9.06
CA ASP A 49 16.08 -15.58 7.73
C ASP A 49 14.90 -15.88 6.80
N ALA A 50 13.91 -16.59 7.32
CA ALA A 50 12.65 -16.90 6.63
C ALA A 50 11.87 -15.68 6.13
N PHE A 51 12.14 -14.48 6.67
CA PHE A 51 11.62 -13.23 6.15
C PHE A 51 12.63 -12.54 5.23
N GLN A 52 13.88 -12.38 5.65
CA GLN A 52 14.88 -11.64 4.86
C GLN A 52 15.09 -12.24 3.46
N HIS A 53 15.11 -13.57 3.38
CA HIS A 53 15.34 -14.33 2.15
C HIS A 53 14.08 -15.09 1.72
N TYR A 54 12.89 -14.58 2.06
CA TYR A 54 11.64 -15.19 1.63
C TYR A 54 11.55 -15.20 0.09
N GLU A 55 11.34 -16.38 -0.50
CA GLU A 55 11.11 -16.54 -1.94
C GLU A 55 9.69 -17.04 -2.24
N SER A 56 9.23 -18.07 -1.52
CA SER A 56 7.93 -18.71 -1.75
C SER A 56 7.39 -19.42 -0.49
N GLY A 57 6.27 -20.13 -0.60
CA GLY A 57 5.65 -20.82 0.54
C GLY A 57 4.95 -19.87 1.51
N PHE A 58 4.98 -20.14 2.81
CA PHE A 58 4.46 -19.22 3.84
C PHE A 58 5.38 -19.22 5.06
N ILE A 59 5.40 -18.10 5.76
CA ILE A 59 6.13 -17.93 7.03
C ILE A 59 5.17 -18.34 8.15
N ALA A 60 5.65 -19.16 9.08
CA ALA A 60 4.94 -19.55 10.28
C ALA A 60 5.58 -18.92 11.53
N ALA A 61 4.85 -18.86 12.65
CA ALA A 61 5.32 -18.31 13.92
C ALA A 61 6.63 -18.97 14.40
N LYS A 62 6.80 -20.28 14.17
CA LYS A 62 8.06 -20.98 14.48
C LYS A 62 9.28 -20.43 13.74
N ASN A 63 9.07 -19.75 12.62
CA ASN A 63 10.13 -19.10 11.85
C ASN A 63 10.47 -17.70 12.39
N CYS A 64 9.77 -17.22 13.42
CA CYS A 64 9.94 -15.91 14.01
C CYS A 64 10.43 -16.08 15.47
N SER A 65 11.65 -15.63 15.76
CA SER A 65 12.33 -15.94 17.04
C SER A 65 12.23 -14.85 18.11
N SER A 66 11.66 -13.68 17.82
CA SER A 66 11.60 -12.56 18.76
C SER A 66 10.24 -11.89 18.78
N GLU A 67 9.75 -11.56 19.97
CA GLU A 67 8.47 -10.87 20.20
C GLU A 67 8.46 -9.40 19.79
N ARG A 68 9.61 -8.84 19.41
CA ARG A 68 9.72 -7.41 19.09
C ARG A 68 9.60 -7.16 17.60
N THR A 69 8.50 -6.55 17.17
CA THR A 69 8.36 -6.04 15.81
C THR A 69 9.39 -4.94 15.53
N ASN A 70 9.95 -4.91 14.33
CA ASN A 70 10.97 -3.95 13.92
C ASN A 70 10.80 -3.42 12.48
N HIS A 71 9.78 -3.89 11.76
CA HIS A 71 9.54 -3.53 10.37
C HIS A 71 8.05 -3.32 10.11
N ALA A 72 7.71 -2.53 9.10
CA ALA A 72 6.33 -2.28 8.71
C ALA A 72 6.04 -2.82 7.31
N VAL A 73 4.93 -3.54 7.17
CA VAL A 73 4.43 -4.07 5.90
C VAL A 73 2.98 -3.66 5.70
N VAL A 74 2.49 -3.83 4.47
CA VAL A 74 1.09 -3.57 4.14
C VAL A 74 0.34 -4.90 4.07
N LEU A 75 -0.58 -5.12 5.00
CA LEU A 75 -1.53 -6.22 4.95
C LEU A 75 -2.60 -5.91 3.91
N LEU A 76 -2.68 -6.74 2.87
CA LEU A 76 -3.60 -6.53 1.75
C LEU A 76 -4.87 -7.35 1.87
N GLY A 77 -4.83 -8.48 2.60
CA GLY A 77 -5.95 -9.39 2.73
C GLY A 77 -5.50 -10.74 3.28
N ALA A 78 -6.35 -11.75 3.11
CA ALA A 78 -6.06 -13.14 3.40
C ALA A 78 -6.22 -14.00 2.13
N VAL A 79 -5.59 -15.17 2.11
CA VAL A 79 -5.74 -16.22 1.09
C VAL A 79 -5.83 -17.57 1.81
N LYS A 80 -6.43 -18.57 1.16
CA LYS A 80 -6.46 -19.96 1.67
C LYS A 80 -5.75 -20.85 0.67
N GLU A 81 -4.70 -21.53 1.11
CA GLU A 81 -3.91 -22.46 0.29
C GLU A 81 -3.92 -23.83 0.95
N ASN A 82 -4.39 -24.86 0.25
CA ASN A 82 -4.46 -26.25 0.75
C ASN A 82 -5.09 -26.38 2.14
N GLY A 83 -6.16 -25.63 2.40
CA GLY A 83 -6.82 -25.64 3.71
C GLY A 83 -6.25 -24.64 4.73
N ILE A 84 -5.05 -24.10 4.50
CA ILE A 84 -4.33 -23.25 5.43
C ILE A 84 -4.69 -21.77 5.19
N PRO A 85 -5.23 -21.05 6.19
CA PRO A 85 -5.50 -19.63 6.08
C PRO A 85 -4.21 -18.81 6.27
N LEU A 86 -3.93 -17.90 5.34
CA LEU A 86 -2.70 -17.11 5.26
C LEU A 86 -3.02 -15.62 5.10
N TRP A 87 -2.38 -14.75 5.88
CA TRP A 87 -2.32 -13.32 5.63
C TRP A 87 -1.44 -13.04 4.40
N TYR A 88 -1.90 -12.16 3.52
CA TYR A 88 -1.14 -11.73 2.33
C TYR A 88 -0.63 -10.31 2.52
N ILE A 89 0.69 -10.17 2.58
CA ILE A 89 1.37 -8.91 2.87
C ILE A 89 2.20 -8.45 1.68
N ARG A 90 2.34 -7.14 1.54
CA ARG A 90 3.29 -6.50 0.64
C ARG A 90 4.43 -5.88 1.42
N ASN A 91 5.65 -6.16 0.99
CA ASN A 91 6.87 -5.59 1.53
C ASN A 91 7.38 -4.45 0.62
N SER A 92 8.23 -3.57 1.18
CA SER A 92 8.85 -2.45 0.47
C SER A 92 10.16 -2.81 -0.23
N TYR A 93 10.62 -4.07 -0.14
CA TYR A 93 11.93 -4.53 -0.66
C TYR A 93 11.98 -4.68 -2.19
N GLY A 94 10.90 -4.35 -2.89
CA GLY A 94 10.83 -4.43 -4.34
C GLY A 94 10.28 -5.76 -4.84
N PRO A 95 10.14 -5.93 -6.16
CA PRO A 95 9.50 -7.10 -6.76
C PRO A 95 10.36 -8.37 -6.70
N ASP A 96 11.68 -8.25 -6.56
CA ASP A 96 12.60 -9.40 -6.59
C ASP A 96 12.63 -10.17 -5.26
N TRP A 97 12.03 -9.61 -4.21
CA TRP A 97 11.86 -10.26 -2.92
C TRP A 97 10.53 -11.01 -2.86
N GLY A 98 10.53 -12.27 -2.44
CA GLY A 98 9.33 -13.07 -2.27
C GLY A 98 8.53 -13.27 -3.56
N ILE A 99 7.21 -13.33 -3.40
CA ILE A 99 6.28 -13.54 -4.50
C ILE A 99 5.96 -12.17 -5.11
N ASN A 100 6.85 -11.65 -5.96
CA ASN A 100 6.73 -10.33 -6.58
C ASN A 100 6.61 -9.16 -5.57
N GLY A 101 7.40 -9.18 -4.50
CA GLY A 101 7.35 -8.19 -3.41
C GLY A 101 6.31 -8.48 -2.32
N HIS A 102 5.80 -9.70 -2.27
CA HIS A 102 4.76 -10.12 -1.34
C HIS A 102 5.17 -11.39 -0.59
N ALA A 103 4.55 -11.59 0.56
CA ALA A 103 4.71 -12.80 1.35
C ALA A 103 3.39 -13.25 1.97
N LYS A 104 3.37 -14.52 2.38
CA LYS A 104 2.26 -15.15 3.09
C LYS A 104 2.66 -15.44 4.52
N LEU A 105 1.87 -15.00 5.49
CA LEU A 105 2.06 -15.30 6.91
C LEU A 105 0.93 -16.20 7.41
N LYS A 106 1.24 -17.25 8.15
CA LYS A 106 0.20 -18.15 8.66
C LYS A 106 -0.67 -17.47 9.73
N MET A 107 -1.98 -17.67 9.63
CA MET A 107 -2.98 -17.07 10.53
C MET A 107 -3.16 -17.92 11.80
N GLY A 108 -3.69 -17.33 12.87
CA GLY A 108 -4.01 -18.04 14.11
C GLY A 108 -2.83 -18.39 15.01
N GLU A 109 -1.62 -17.93 14.69
CA GLU A 109 -0.43 -18.16 15.51
C GLU A 109 0.38 -16.88 15.78
N ASN A 110 -0.19 -15.71 15.49
CA ASN A 110 0.47 -14.41 15.63
C ASN A 110 1.84 -14.37 14.91
N THR A 111 1.89 -14.85 13.67
CA THR A 111 3.12 -14.97 12.89
C THR A 111 3.89 -13.66 12.87
N CYS A 112 5.17 -13.73 13.28
CA CYS A 112 6.09 -12.60 13.36
C CYS A 112 5.54 -11.40 14.14
N HIS A 113 4.71 -11.69 15.15
CA HIS A 113 4.15 -10.74 16.12
C HIS A 113 3.36 -9.61 15.48
N MET A 114 2.67 -9.92 14.37
CA MET A 114 1.81 -8.96 13.67
C MET A 114 0.61 -8.48 14.52
N LEU A 115 0.28 -9.20 15.59
CA LEU A 115 -0.69 -8.86 16.62
C LEU A 115 0.05 -8.48 17.90
N HIS A 116 -0.25 -7.30 18.46
CA HIS A 116 0.46 -6.79 19.63
C HIS A 116 -0.07 -7.45 20.92
N ARG A 117 0.82 -8.15 21.67
CA ARG A 117 0.62 -8.76 23.00
C ARG A 117 -0.84 -9.13 23.34
N GLU A 118 -1.34 -10.22 22.77
CA GLU A 118 -2.31 -11.05 23.49
C GLU A 118 -1.53 -12.11 24.27
N ARG A 119 -1.68 -12.10 25.61
CA ARG A 119 -1.03 -13.05 26.53
C ARG A 119 -1.75 -14.42 26.59
N LYS A 120 -2.65 -14.72 25.66
CA LYS A 120 -3.34 -16.01 25.54
C LYS A 120 -3.33 -16.43 24.07
N LYS A 121 -3.14 -17.73 23.82
CA LYS A 121 -3.27 -18.37 22.50
C LYS A 121 -4.47 -17.75 21.76
N ALA A 122 -4.22 -16.93 20.75
CA ALA A 122 -5.28 -16.42 19.90
C ALA A 122 -5.81 -17.60 19.08
N GLU A 123 -7.08 -17.96 19.27
CA GLU A 123 -7.74 -18.93 18.39
C GLU A 123 -7.84 -18.36 16.98
N CYS A 124 -7.61 -19.19 15.97
CA CYS A 124 -7.73 -18.80 14.56
C CYS A 124 -9.18 -18.44 14.25
N LEU A 125 -9.49 -17.15 14.09
CA LEU A 125 -10.85 -16.67 13.81
C LEU A 125 -11.15 -16.61 12.31
N TYR A 126 -10.45 -17.42 11.50
CA TYR A 126 -10.66 -17.49 10.06
C TYR A 126 -12.02 -18.10 9.75
N GLU A 127 -12.97 -17.27 9.34
CA GLU A 127 -14.28 -17.69 8.83
C GLU A 127 -14.31 -17.62 7.30
N PRO A 128 -14.38 -18.76 6.58
CA PRO A 128 -14.34 -18.79 5.11
C PRO A 128 -15.49 -18.02 4.43
N ASN A 129 -16.61 -17.88 5.13
CA ASN A 129 -17.85 -17.27 4.60
C ASN A 129 -17.92 -15.75 4.85
N ASN A 130 -17.04 -15.19 5.69
CA ASN A 130 -17.01 -13.77 6.06
C ASN A 130 -15.75 -13.04 5.54
N ALA A 131 -14.87 -13.73 4.82
CA ALA A 131 -13.64 -13.17 4.27
C ALA A 131 -13.81 -12.82 2.79
N LEU A 132 -14.39 -11.66 2.47
CA LEU A 132 -14.53 -11.23 1.07
C LEU A 132 -13.92 -9.87 0.81
N LYS A 133 -12.58 -9.87 0.80
CA LYS A 133 -11.78 -9.32 -0.31
C LYS A 133 -10.53 -10.19 -0.51
N LEU A 134 -10.72 -11.45 -0.93
CA LEU A 134 -9.61 -12.26 -1.43
C LEU A 134 -9.01 -11.54 -2.64
N ILE A 135 -7.68 -11.32 -2.68
CA ILE A 135 -7.04 -10.81 -3.90
C ILE A 135 -7.24 -11.84 -5.02
N LYS A 136 -8.15 -11.53 -5.93
CA LYS A 136 -8.44 -12.32 -7.13
C LYS A 136 -7.29 -12.31 -8.12
N SER A 137 -6.56 -11.19 -8.23
CA SER A 137 -5.39 -11.09 -9.12
C SER A 137 -4.59 -9.80 -8.88
N ILE A 138 -3.29 -9.85 -9.17
CA ILE A 138 -2.41 -8.69 -9.27
C ILE A 138 -2.23 -8.38 -10.75
N ARG A 139 -2.57 -7.14 -11.17
CA ARG A 139 -2.55 -6.75 -12.58
C ARG A 139 -1.79 -5.45 -12.78
N LYS A 140 -1.14 -5.33 -13.94
CA LYS A 140 -0.56 -4.08 -14.43
C LYS A 140 -1.60 -3.33 -15.25
N LEU A 141 -1.65 -2.00 -15.13
CA LEU A 141 -2.41 -1.18 -16.09
C LEU A 141 -1.80 -1.34 -17.49
N LYS A 142 -2.66 -1.47 -18.50
CA LYS A 142 -2.24 -1.63 -19.89
C LYS A 142 -1.53 -0.37 -20.40
N LYS A 143 -2.15 0.79 -20.15
CA LYS A 143 -1.65 2.11 -20.54
C LYS A 143 -0.93 2.80 -19.39
N LYS A 144 0.15 3.50 -19.72
CA LYS A 144 0.93 4.35 -18.81
C LYS A 144 0.44 5.79 -18.93
N GLU A 145 -0.79 6.04 -18.53
CA GLU A 145 -1.44 7.35 -18.60
C GLU A 145 -2.17 7.63 -17.28
N GLU A 146 -2.18 8.90 -16.87
CA GLU A 146 -2.82 9.33 -15.62
C GLU A 146 -4.32 9.04 -15.60
N GLU A 147 -4.99 9.14 -16.74
CA GLU A 147 -6.42 8.81 -16.90
C GLU A 147 -6.72 7.32 -16.61
N SER A 148 -5.83 6.41 -16.98
CA SER A 148 -5.97 4.99 -16.68
C SER A 148 -5.79 4.71 -15.18
N ILE A 149 -4.89 5.42 -14.52
CA ILE A 149 -4.73 5.36 -13.06
C ILE A 149 -6.00 5.90 -12.39
N TYR A 150 -6.49 7.06 -12.82
CA TYR A 150 -7.69 7.70 -12.31
C TYR A 150 -8.90 6.76 -12.37
N ARG A 151 -9.16 6.15 -13.53
CA ARG A 151 -10.24 5.17 -13.70
C ARG A 151 -10.07 3.94 -12.82
N ARG A 152 -8.83 3.54 -12.55
CA ARG A 152 -8.58 2.36 -11.71
C ARG A 152 -8.79 2.63 -10.23
N LEU A 153 -8.51 3.84 -9.76
CA LEU A 153 -8.71 4.20 -8.36
C LEU A 153 -10.16 4.07 -7.91
N LYS A 154 -11.10 4.13 -8.85
CA LYS A 154 -12.52 3.84 -8.63
C LYS A 154 -12.78 2.47 -8.00
N GLN A 155 -11.88 1.52 -8.26
CA GLN A 155 -11.96 0.14 -7.78
C GLN A 155 -10.92 -0.14 -6.69
N GLY A 156 -10.25 0.89 -6.16
CA GLY A 156 -9.27 0.77 -5.08
C GLY A 156 -7.84 1.17 -5.44
N PRO A 157 -6.92 1.10 -4.48
CA PRO A 157 -5.59 1.70 -4.56
C PRO A 157 -4.72 1.13 -5.68
N VAL A 158 -3.80 1.97 -6.16
CA VAL A 158 -2.86 1.63 -7.24
C VAL A 158 -1.43 1.84 -6.75
N LYS A 159 -0.59 0.81 -6.87
CA LYS A 159 0.86 0.95 -6.72
C LYS A 159 1.43 1.71 -7.90
N ILE A 160 2.22 2.75 -7.62
CA ILE A 160 3.03 3.46 -8.61
C ILE A 160 4.51 3.41 -8.22
N SER A 161 5.39 3.68 -9.18
CA SER A 161 6.82 3.90 -8.95
C SER A 161 7.13 5.37 -9.21
N ILE A 162 7.92 6.00 -8.35
CA ILE A 162 8.28 7.43 -8.45
C ILE A 162 9.79 7.61 -8.26
N TYR A 163 10.28 8.78 -8.65
CA TYR A 163 11.61 9.26 -8.30
C TYR A 163 11.59 9.95 -6.93
N ALA A 164 12.17 9.31 -5.92
CA ALA A 164 12.13 9.77 -4.52
C ALA A 164 13.46 10.35 -4.01
N LYS A 165 14.47 10.48 -4.87
CA LYS A 165 15.76 11.11 -4.52
C LYS A 165 15.72 12.63 -4.33
N PRO A 166 14.87 13.42 -5.03
CA PRO A 166 14.85 14.86 -4.85
C PRO A 166 14.53 15.24 -3.40
N ASP A 167 15.12 16.35 -2.94
CA ASP A 167 14.93 16.89 -1.59
C ASP A 167 13.45 17.11 -1.26
N ALA A 168 12.71 17.64 -2.24
CA ALA A 168 11.27 17.86 -2.16
C ALA A 168 10.43 16.61 -1.84
N PHE A 169 10.99 15.41 -2.06
CA PHE A 169 10.38 14.16 -1.61
C PHE A 169 10.98 13.67 -0.30
N GLN A 170 12.31 13.59 -0.19
CA GLN A 170 12.97 13.03 1.00
C GLN A 170 12.55 13.77 2.28
N HIS A 171 12.49 15.10 2.22
CA HIS A 171 12.17 15.96 3.36
C HIS A 171 10.77 16.59 3.26
N TYR A 172 9.87 16.00 2.47
CA TYR A 172 8.50 16.48 2.34
C TYR A 172 7.80 16.56 3.71
N LYS A 173 7.18 17.72 3.98
CA LYS A 173 6.40 17.99 5.21
C LYS A 173 4.94 18.35 4.91
N SER A 174 4.70 19.24 3.97
CA SER A 174 3.36 19.73 3.62
C SER A 174 3.31 20.30 2.19
N GLY A 175 2.17 20.86 1.78
CA GLY A 175 1.97 21.42 0.44
C GLY A 175 1.79 20.34 -0.62
N PHE A 176 2.34 20.54 -1.82
CA PHE A 176 2.35 19.51 -2.86
C PHE A 176 3.67 19.55 -3.66
N ILE A 177 4.05 18.38 -4.16
CA ILE A 177 5.24 18.19 -5.00
C ILE A 177 4.83 18.47 -6.44
N THR A 178 5.44 19.48 -7.04
CA THR A 178 5.28 19.79 -8.46
C THR A 178 6.29 19.03 -9.29
N VAL A 179 6.13 19.07 -10.60
CA VAL A 179 6.98 18.32 -11.49
C VAL A 179 8.42 18.86 -11.53
N GLU A 180 8.61 20.16 -11.36
CA GLU A 180 9.91 20.84 -11.36
C GLU A 180 10.71 20.49 -10.11
N LYS A 181 10.01 20.22 -9.00
CA LYS A 181 10.60 19.73 -7.75
C LYS A 181 11.11 18.29 -7.87
N CYS A 182 10.78 17.59 -8.96
CA CYS A 182 11.30 16.27 -9.28
C CYS A 182 12.38 16.40 -10.37
N SER A 183 13.66 16.37 -9.98
CA SER A 183 14.79 16.64 -10.87
C SER A 183 15.01 15.64 -12.02
N ASN A 184 14.35 14.48 -12.01
CA ASN A 184 14.46 13.48 -13.07
C ASN A 184 13.16 12.67 -13.21
N LYS A 185 12.50 12.74 -14.39
CA LYS A 185 11.27 11.97 -14.69
C LYS A 185 11.54 10.60 -15.32
N GLU A 186 12.76 10.36 -15.77
CA GLU A 186 13.15 9.15 -16.51
C GLU A 186 13.57 7.99 -15.61
N ARG A 187 13.85 8.27 -14.33
CA ARG A 187 14.27 7.28 -13.34
C ARG A 187 13.26 7.21 -12.20
N THR A 188 12.69 6.03 -11.96
CA THR A 188 11.94 5.75 -10.72
C THR A 188 12.75 4.81 -9.83
N ASN A 189 12.78 5.05 -8.53
CA ASN A 189 13.56 4.26 -7.58
C ASN A 189 12.80 3.93 -6.28
N HIS A 190 11.55 4.38 -6.16
CA HIS A 190 10.74 4.14 -4.97
C HIS A 190 9.31 3.77 -5.34
N ALA A 191 8.66 2.97 -4.50
CA ALA A 191 7.30 2.51 -4.71
C ALA A 191 6.37 3.08 -3.64
N VAL A 192 5.29 3.72 -4.07
CA VAL A 192 4.26 4.28 -3.18
C VAL A 192 2.89 3.75 -3.57
N VAL A 193 1.90 3.96 -2.70
CA VAL A 193 0.51 3.59 -2.97
C VAL A 193 -0.26 4.87 -3.27
N LEU A 194 -0.77 4.98 -4.48
CA LEU A 194 -1.67 6.04 -4.88
C LEU A 194 -3.08 5.67 -4.42
N LEU A 195 -3.65 6.51 -3.56
CA LEU A 195 -4.91 6.27 -2.86
C LEU A 195 -6.08 6.95 -3.55
N GLY A 196 -5.83 8.09 -4.19
CA GLY A 196 -6.89 8.90 -4.77
C GLY A 196 -6.38 10.22 -5.31
N ALA A 197 -7.32 11.13 -5.54
CA ALA A 197 -7.08 12.50 -5.96
C ALA A 197 -7.78 13.45 -4.99
N VAL A 198 -7.14 14.58 -4.67
CA VAL A 198 -7.70 15.67 -3.87
C VAL A 198 -7.64 16.95 -4.70
N LYS A 199 -8.41 17.96 -4.29
CA LYS A 199 -8.39 19.29 -4.90
C LYS A 199 -8.11 20.32 -3.81
N GLU A 200 -7.09 21.13 -4.00
CA GLU A 200 -6.66 22.17 -3.08
C GLU A 200 -6.56 23.47 -3.87
N ASP A 201 -7.32 24.50 -3.48
CA ASP A 201 -7.34 25.81 -4.14
C ASP A 201 -7.53 25.76 -5.66
N GLY A 202 -8.39 24.85 -6.14
CA GLY A 202 -8.60 24.68 -7.58
C GLY A 202 -7.65 23.67 -8.24
N ILE A 203 -6.55 23.31 -7.60
CA ILE A 203 -5.46 22.49 -8.15
C ILE A 203 -5.74 21.00 -7.88
N PRO A 204 -5.83 20.16 -8.93
CA PRO A 204 -6.00 18.72 -8.77
C PRO A 204 -4.66 18.05 -8.43
N LEU A 205 -4.65 17.25 -7.37
CA LEU A 205 -3.46 16.62 -6.79
C LEU A 205 -3.68 15.11 -6.58
N TRP A 206 -2.68 14.29 -6.91
CA TRP A 206 -2.64 12.90 -6.49
C TRP A 206 -2.35 12.80 -4.99
N TYR A 207 -3.08 11.96 -4.27
CA TYR A 207 -2.82 11.66 -2.88
C TYR A 207 -2.17 10.29 -2.75
N ILE A 208 -0.94 10.28 -2.22
CA ILE A 208 -0.12 9.08 -2.11
C ILE A 208 0.21 8.77 -0.65
N ARG A 209 0.31 7.48 -0.34
CA ARG A 209 0.81 6.96 0.92
C ARG A 209 2.22 6.44 0.74
N ASN A 210 3.10 6.87 1.64
CA ASN A 210 4.48 6.42 1.73
C ASN A 210 4.67 5.42 2.90
N SER A 211 5.84 4.81 2.98
CA SER A 211 6.23 3.83 4.00
C SER A 211 7.25 4.37 5.01
N TYR A 212 7.55 5.67 5.01
CA TYR A 212 8.56 6.31 5.88
C TYR A 212 8.07 6.66 7.29
N GLY A 213 6.90 6.16 7.69
CA GLY A 213 6.31 6.47 8.99
C GLY A 213 5.42 7.72 8.98
N PRO A 214 4.73 8.00 10.09
CA PRO A 214 3.79 9.11 10.19
C PRO A 214 4.48 10.49 10.24
N ASP A 215 5.72 10.57 10.73
CA ASP A 215 6.46 11.84 10.89
C ASP A 215 6.99 12.42 9.56
N TRP A 216 6.88 11.63 8.50
CA TRP A 216 7.19 12.06 7.14
C TRP A 216 5.93 12.60 6.46
N GLY A 217 6.02 13.78 5.85
CA GLY A 217 4.90 14.40 5.15
C GLY A 217 3.69 14.67 6.02
N ILE A 218 2.51 14.53 5.40
CA ILE A 218 1.22 14.74 6.04
C ILE A 218 0.79 13.39 6.61
N ASN A 219 1.23 13.07 7.83
CA ASN A 219 0.95 11.80 8.50
C ASN A 219 1.32 10.56 7.65
N GLY A 220 2.50 10.57 7.02
CA GLY A 220 2.97 9.50 6.13
C GLY A 220 2.48 9.59 4.68
N HIS A 221 1.87 10.72 4.29
CA HIS A 221 1.31 10.94 2.96
C HIS A 221 1.90 12.16 2.28
N ALA A 222 1.75 12.22 0.96
CA ALA A 222 2.14 13.37 0.17
C ALA A 222 1.13 13.64 -0.95
N LYS A 223 1.13 14.88 -1.43
CA LYS A 223 0.37 15.33 -2.58
C LYS A 223 1.31 15.54 -3.77
N LEU A 224 0.97 14.99 -4.94
CA LEU A 224 1.71 15.21 -6.19
C LEU A 224 0.83 15.98 -7.19
N MET A 225 1.40 16.91 -7.94
CA MET A 225 0.70 17.60 -9.03
C MET A 225 0.22 16.60 -10.10
N MET A 226 -1.05 16.70 -10.49
CA MET A 226 -1.62 15.89 -11.57
C MET A 226 -1.36 16.52 -12.94
N GLY A 227 -1.36 15.69 -13.98
CA GLY A 227 -1.31 16.08 -15.39
C GLY A 227 0.10 16.19 -15.99
N GLU A 228 1.13 16.01 -15.17
CA GLU A 228 2.52 16.34 -15.54
C GLU A 228 3.50 15.17 -15.41
N ASN A 229 3.00 13.95 -15.14
CA ASN A 229 3.86 12.79 -14.84
C ASN A 229 4.84 13.11 -13.69
N THR A 230 4.32 13.74 -12.64
CA THR A 230 5.11 14.21 -11.49
C THR A 230 5.95 13.08 -10.92
N CYS A 231 7.24 13.35 -10.73
CA CYS A 231 8.24 12.39 -10.26
C CYS A 231 8.30 11.08 -11.08
N GLY A 232 7.96 11.13 -12.38
CA GLY A 232 8.06 9.97 -13.27
C GLY A 232 7.04 8.86 -12.96
N MET A 233 5.91 9.19 -12.33
CA MET A 233 4.91 8.21 -11.87
C MET A 233 4.35 7.27 -12.96
N LEU A 234 4.41 7.67 -14.24
CA LEU A 234 4.00 6.89 -15.41
C LEU A 234 5.14 6.08 -16.04
N ARG A 235 6.40 6.21 -15.57
CA ARG A 235 7.55 5.54 -16.17
C ARG A 235 7.42 4.02 -16.13
N GLN A 236 6.95 3.48 -15.01
CA GLN A 236 6.62 2.06 -14.86
C GLN A 236 5.11 1.83 -14.93
N LYS A 237 4.69 0.64 -15.38
CA LYS A 237 3.27 0.28 -15.35
C LYS A 237 2.81 0.21 -13.89
N SER A 238 1.75 0.94 -13.58
CA SER A 238 1.12 0.89 -12.26
C SER A 238 0.48 -0.47 -12.03
N VAL A 239 0.49 -0.93 -10.78
CA VAL A 239 0.02 -2.27 -10.39
C VAL A 239 -1.17 -2.11 -9.46
N TYR A 240 -2.20 -2.93 -9.63
CA TYR A 240 -3.37 -2.94 -8.77
C TYR A 240 -3.78 -4.38 -8.43
N VAL A 241 -4.56 -4.52 -7.37
CA VAL A 241 -5.14 -5.79 -6.95
C VAL A 241 -6.63 -5.79 -7.24
N THR A 242 -7.16 -6.84 -7.88
CA THR A 242 -8.61 -7.08 -7.92
C THR A 242 -8.97 -7.94 -6.73
N VAL A 243 -10.10 -7.67 -6.12
CA VAL A 243 -10.63 -8.44 -4.99
C VAL A 243 -11.89 -9.20 -5.44
N LYS A 244 -12.15 -10.38 -4.87
CA LYS A 244 -13.40 -11.12 -5.04
C LYS A 244 -14.45 -10.61 -4.07
#